data_AF-A0A2H9NAA4-F1
#
_entry.id   AF-A0A2H9NAA4-F1
#
_cell.length_a   1.000
_cell.length_b   1.000
_cell.length_c   1.000
_cell.angle_alpha   90.00
_cell.angle_beta   90.00
_cell.angle_gamma   90.00
#
_symmetry.space_group_name_H-M   'P 1'
#
loop_
_entity.id
_entity.type
_entity.pdbx_description
1 polymer ?
#
loop_
_entity_poly.entity_id
_entity_poly.type
_entity_poly.pdbx_seq_one_letter_code
_entity_poly.pdbx_strand_id
1 'polypeptide(L)'
;DYYKENMYVFEKDGEPYVVKPMNCPFHIQIYKSKPRSYKDLPIRYAEWGTVYRYERSGTLHGLLRVRGFTQDDAHIFCTAEQIDEEILKLLDFAEHMLQRFGFHEFNVYLSTRDPKQPEKYMGSEKDWKTAQRALAEALKNKGIKYREMQGEAVFYGPKIDINIVDASGREWQCSTIQFDFNLPKRFNMTYTGPNGKEHEVLMIHRALLGTIERFFAVLVEHYEGNLPTWLAPIQVKILPISDNYVSYAQKIHEKLQAYGIRSEVDSNASTISYKIREAEVQKIPYMVICGKREVELKKISVRKHGTGNIGLLTIKELAKNIKNDRD
;
A
#
# COMPACT_ATOMS: atom_id res chain seq x y z
N ASP A 1 -6.08 27.69 -4.11
CA ASP A 1 -5.72 28.05 -5.49
C ASP A 1 -4.98 26.93 -6.22
N TYR A 2 -3.79 26.50 -5.79
CA TYR A 2 -2.98 25.49 -6.50
C TYR A 2 -3.67 24.15 -6.85
N TYR A 3 -4.66 23.70 -6.08
CA TYR A 3 -5.35 22.43 -6.32
C TYR A 3 -6.77 22.58 -6.89
N LYS A 4 -7.29 23.80 -7.03
CA LYS A 4 -8.72 24.06 -7.28
C LYS A 4 -9.21 23.38 -8.57
N GLU A 5 -8.40 23.43 -9.63
CA GLU A 5 -8.72 22.80 -10.92
C GLU A 5 -8.83 21.27 -10.86
N ASN A 6 -8.20 20.66 -9.86
CA ASN A 6 -8.19 19.22 -9.64
C ASN A 6 -9.18 18.76 -8.57
N MET A 7 -10.06 19.64 -8.07
CA MET A 7 -11.06 19.30 -7.06
C MET A 7 -12.46 19.18 -7.65
N TYR A 8 -13.27 18.30 -7.07
CA TYR A 8 -14.71 18.34 -7.25
C TYR A 8 -15.31 19.38 -6.31
N VAL A 9 -15.85 20.45 -6.89
CA VAL A 9 -16.49 21.56 -6.17
C VAL A 9 -17.99 21.50 -6.45
N PHE A 10 -18.80 21.66 -5.41
CA PHE A 10 -20.25 21.71 -5.51
C PHE A 10 -20.80 22.69 -4.48
N GLU A 11 -22.05 23.12 -4.65
CA GLU A 11 -22.71 24.05 -3.73
C GLU A 11 -23.88 23.33 -3.04
N LYS A 12 -24.08 23.62 -1.77
CA LYS A 12 -25.25 23.17 -1.01
C LYS A 12 -25.69 24.28 -0.06
N ASP A 13 -26.96 24.67 -0.12
CA ASP A 13 -27.54 25.73 0.71
C ASP A 13 -26.80 27.08 0.62
N GLY A 14 -26.26 27.41 -0.56
CA GLY A 14 -25.48 28.64 -0.79
C GLY A 14 -24.03 28.58 -0.28
N GLU A 15 -23.60 27.46 0.29
CA GLU A 15 -22.23 27.24 0.75
C GLU A 15 -21.44 26.35 -0.22
N PRO A 16 -20.20 26.73 -0.58
CA PRO A 16 -19.35 25.91 -1.41
C PRO A 16 -18.72 24.76 -0.61
N TYR A 17 -18.90 23.54 -1.10
CA TYR A 17 -18.28 22.33 -0.60
C TYR A 17 -17.30 21.75 -1.62
N VAL A 18 -16.31 21.02 -1.12
CA VAL A 18 -15.36 20.29 -1.95
C VAL A 18 -15.26 18.85 -1.49
N VAL A 19 -15.13 17.93 -2.44
CA VAL A 19 -14.72 16.56 -2.12
C VAL A 19 -13.22 16.58 -1.84
N LYS A 20 -12.79 15.99 -0.72
CA LYS A 20 -11.39 16.04 -0.30
C LYS A 20 -10.45 15.44 -1.36
N PRO A 21 -9.41 16.17 -1.83
CA PRO A 21 -8.40 15.64 -2.75
C PRO A 21 -7.15 15.09 -2.05
N MET A 22 -7.10 15.25 -0.71
CA MET A 22 -6.02 14.83 0.19
C MET A 22 -6.54 14.78 1.63
N ASN A 23 -5.88 14.00 2.51
CA ASN A 23 -6.30 13.84 3.91
C ASN A 23 -5.65 14.86 4.86
N CYS A 24 -4.55 15.49 4.47
CA CYS A 24 -3.71 16.34 5.32
C CYS A 24 -4.50 17.38 6.14
N PRO A 25 -5.42 18.18 5.54
CA PRO A 25 -6.20 19.16 6.30
C PRO A 25 -7.02 18.57 7.45
N PHE A 26 -7.51 17.33 7.31
CA PHE A 26 -8.31 16.65 8.32
C PHE A 26 -7.42 16.17 9.48
N HIS A 27 -6.26 15.59 9.17
CA HIS A 27 -5.29 15.16 10.21
C HIS A 27 -4.73 16.36 10.98
N ILE A 28 -4.61 17.52 10.34
CA ILE A 28 -4.30 18.79 11.01
C ILE A 28 -5.39 19.18 12.01
N GLN A 29 -6.67 19.08 11.65
CA GLN A 29 -7.75 19.38 12.61
C GLN A 29 -7.73 18.39 13.79
N ILE A 30 -7.45 17.11 13.55
CA ILE A 30 -7.28 16.12 14.62
C ILE A 30 -6.10 16.48 15.53
N TYR A 31 -4.96 16.91 14.97
CA TYR A 31 -3.83 17.40 15.76
C TYR A 31 -4.25 18.57 16.66
N LYS A 32 -4.92 19.57 16.08
CA LYS A 32 -5.34 20.81 16.75
C LYS A 32 -6.48 20.65 17.74
N SER A 33 -7.15 19.49 17.77
CA SER A 33 -8.27 19.23 18.70
C SER A 33 -7.90 19.35 20.19
N LYS A 34 -6.60 19.29 20.53
CA LYS A 34 -6.09 19.51 21.88
C LYS A 34 -4.66 20.06 21.88
N PRO A 35 -4.25 20.79 22.93
CA PRO A 35 -2.86 21.20 23.13
C PRO A 35 -1.90 20.00 23.15
N ARG A 36 -0.65 20.21 22.72
CA ARG A 36 0.39 19.17 22.62
C ARG A 36 1.64 19.57 23.38
N SER A 37 2.22 18.64 24.11
CA SER A 37 3.55 18.77 24.72
C SER A 37 4.62 18.16 23.80
N TYR A 38 5.86 18.63 23.91
CA TYR A 38 7.02 17.97 23.27
C TYR A 38 7.12 16.48 23.65
N LYS A 39 6.61 16.10 24.82
CA LYS A 39 6.55 14.70 25.29
C LYS A 39 5.56 13.83 24.53
N ASP A 40 4.57 14.45 23.88
CA ASP A 40 3.59 13.73 23.06
C ASP A 40 4.15 13.39 21.67
N LEU A 41 5.22 14.07 21.23
CA LEU A 41 5.81 13.92 19.91
C LEU A 41 6.88 12.81 19.91
N PRO A 42 6.97 12.00 18.83
CA PRO A 42 6.26 12.15 17.56
C PRO A 42 4.84 11.55 17.57
N ILE A 43 3.87 12.26 17.00
CA ILE A 43 2.49 11.78 16.78
C ILE A 43 2.36 11.31 15.33
N ARG A 44 1.79 10.12 15.12
CA ARG A 44 1.59 9.54 13.78
C ARG A 44 0.11 9.22 13.57
N TYR A 45 -0.57 9.94 12.69
CA TYR A 45 -1.92 9.58 12.26
C TYR A 45 -1.84 8.86 10.94
N ALA A 46 -2.51 7.71 10.83
CA ALA A 46 -2.59 6.92 9.61
C ALA A 46 -4.06 6.66 9.27
N GLU A 47 -4.41 6.77 8.00
CA GLU A 47 -5.76 6.58 7.49
C GLU A 47 -5.69 5.86 6.14
N TRP A 48 -6.54 4.85 5.93
CA TRP A 48 -6.92 4.41 4.60
C TRP A 48 -7.86 5.44 3.97
N GLY A 49 -7.29 6.57 3.56
CA GLY A 49 -8.05 7.76 3.21
C GLY A 49 -8.47 7.76 1.75
N THR A 50 -9.77 7.58 1.50
CA THR A 50 -10.35 7.74 0.15
C THR A 50 -10.47 9.22 -0.22
N VAL A 51 -9.86 9.60 -1.32
CA VAL A 51 -9.84 10.97 -1.84
C VAL A 51 -10.22 10.99 -3.32
N TYR A 52 -10.59 12.18 -3.81
CA TYR A 52 -11.00 12.35 -5.19
C TYR A 52 -10.25 13.49 -5.85
N ARG A 53 -9.72 13.24 -7.05
CA ARG A 53 -9.07 14.25 -7.89
C ARG A 53 -9.71 14.28 -9.27
N TYR A 54 -10.00 15.48 -9.75
CA TYR A 54 -10.58 15.71 -11.06
C TYR A 54 -9.52 15.53 -12.16
N GLU A 55 -9.17 14.28 -12.44
CA GLU A 55 -8.31 13.92 -13.54
C GLU A 55 -9.05 14.10 -14.89
N ARG A 56 -8.33 14.59 -15.91
CA ARG A 56 -8.87 14.75 -17.27
C ARG A 56 -9.28 13.37 -17.81
N SER A 57 -10.43 13.28 -18.48
CA SER A 57 -10.97 11.99 -18.94
C SER A 57 -9.99 11.22 -19.83
N GLY A 58 -9.24 11.92 -20.69
CA GLY A 58 -8.24 11.33 -21.57
C GLY A 58 -6.97 10.81 -20.87
N THR A 59 -6.81 11.03 -19.57
CA THR A 59 -5.65 10.54 -18.81
C THR A 59 -5.97 9.34 -17.91
N LEU A 60 -7.24 8.92 -17.83
CA LEU A 60 -7.65 7.78 -17.02
C LEU A 60 -7.15 6.47 -17.65
N HIS A 61 -6.70 5.54 -16.80
CA HIS A 61 -6.16 4.26 -17.27
C HIS A 61 -6.32 3.16 -16.20
N GLY A 62 -7.27 2.25 -16.42
CA GLY A 62 -7.53 1.09 -15.56
C GLY A 62 -7.55 1.47 -14.07
N LEU A 63 -6.72 0.78 -13.29
CA LEU A 63 -6.48 1.07 -11.87
C LEU A 63 -5.24 1.96 -11.64
N LEU A 64 -4.42 2.20 -12.68
CA LEU A 64 -3.16 2.95 -12.59
C LEU A 64 -3.39 4.45 -12.44
N ARG A 65 -4.45 4.99 -13.08
CA ARG A 65 -4.84 6.40 -13.00
C ARG A 65 -6.36 6.54 -12.96
N VAL A 66 -6.88 6.89 -11.78
CA VAL A 66 -8.30 6.94 -11.43
C VAL A 66 -8.67 8.28 -10.77
N ARG A 67 -9.96 8.59 -10.72
CA ARG A 67 -10.49 9.81 -10.08
C ARG A 67 -10.75 9.67 -8.59
N GLY A 68 -11.16 8.49 -8.14
CA GLY A 68 -11.33 8.15 -6.74
C GLY A 68 -10.36 7.04 -6.38
N PHE A 69 -9.61 7.22 -5.29
CA PHE A 69 -8.60 6.28 -4.86
C PHE A 69 -8.39 6.34 -3.36
N THR A 70 -7.89 5.24 -2.79
CA THR A 70 -7.61 5.12 -1.37
C THR A 70 -6.11 4.99 -1.15
N GLN A 71 -5.56 5.82 -0.27
CA GLN A 71 -4.14 5.79 0.06
C GLN A 71 -3.90 5.25 1.47
N ASP A 72 -2.76 4.62 1.70
CA ASP A 72 -2.23 4.32 3.03
C ASP A 72 -1.59 5.56 3.66
N ASP A 73 -2.33 6.67 3.62
CA ASP A 73 -1.84 8.00 3.91
C ASP A 73 -1.57 8.18 5.41
N ALA A 74 -0.47 8.84 5.75
CA ALA A 74 -0.15 9.16 7.12
C ALA A 74 0.58 10.49 7.26
N HIS A 75 0.30 11.16 8.37
CA HIS A 75 0.89 12.45 8.73
C HIS A 75 1.59 12.30 10.08
N ILE A 76 2.89 12.54 10.08
CA ILE A 76 3.74 12.45 11.26
C ILE A 76 4.10 13.86 11.69
N PHE A 77 3.74 14.18 12.93
CA PHE A 77 4.04 15.45 13.59
C PHE A 77 5.20 15.22 14.56
N CYS A 78 6.31 15.91 14.36
CA CYS A 78 7.53 15.70 15.13
C CYS A 78 8.27 17.00 15.42
N THR A 79 9.21 16.96 16.36
CA THR A 79 10.14 18.07 16.60
C THR A 79 11.29 18.05 15.59
N ALA A 80 12.06 19.15 15.52
CA ALA A 80 13.20 19.24 14.62
C ALA A 80 14.29 18.19 14.91
N GLU A 81 14.47 17.84 16.18
CA GLU A 81 15.44 16.84 16.63
C GLU A 81 15.04 15.41 16.28
N GLN A 82 13.74 15.17 16.02
CA GLN A 82 13.19 13.84 15.74
C GLN A 82 13.16 13.51 14.25
N ILE A 83 13.37 14.49 13.36
CA ILE A 83 13.21 14.32 11.90
C ILE A 83 14.03 13.15 11.37
N ASP A 84 15.34 13.13 11.67
CA ASP A 84 16.27 12.18 11.09
C ASP A 84 15.91 10.74 11.48
N GLU A 85 15.52 10.54 12.74
CA GLU A 85 15.06 9.24 13.24
C GLU A 85 13.75 8.80 12.55
N GLU A 86 12.79 9.71 12.37
CA GLU A 86 11.51 9.39 11.73
C GLU A 86 11.67 9.05 10.24
N ILE A 87 12.53 9.76 9.50
CA ILE A 87 12.81 9.44 8.09
C ILE A 87 13.46 8.05 7.97
N LEU A 88 14.43 7.73 8.83
CA LEU A 88 15.09 6.42 8.82
C LEU A 88 14.10 5.27 9.07
N LYS A 89 13.20 5.43 10.05
CA LYS A 89 12.13 4.45 10.32
C LYS A 89 11.16 4.30 9.15
N LEU A 90 10.82 5.39 8.47
CA LEU A 90 9.93 5.36 7.31
C LEU A 90 10.58 4.65 6.12
N LEU A 91 11.88 4.85 5.89
CA LEU A 91 12.62 4.13 4.85
C LEU A 91 12.67 2.63 5.14
N ASP A 92 12.95 2.23 6.38
CA ASP A 92 12.89 0.81 6.79
C ASP A 92 11.50 0.21 6.58
N PHE A 93 10.47 0.98 6.92
CA PHE A 93 9.11 0.50 6.78
C PHE A 93 8.69 0.38 5.32
N ALA A 94 9.06 1.34 4.48
CA ALA A 94 8.82 1.28 3.03
C ALA A 94 9.52 0.07 2.41
N GLU A 95 10.81 -0.13 2.69
CA GLU A 95 11.58 -1.27 2.19
C GLU A 95 10.98 -2.59 2.65
N HIS A 96 10.68 -2.72 3.95
CA HIS A 96 10.04 -3.92 4.49
C HIS A 96 8.71 -4.21 3.78
N MET A 97 7.86 -3.21 3.62
CA MET A 97 6.56 -3.38 2.95
C MET A 97 6.74 -3.85 1.51
N LEU A 98 7.58 -3.18 0.71
CA LEU A 98 7.81 -3.53 -0.69
C LEU A 98 8.36 -4.96 -0.84
N GLN A 99 9.33 -5.35 -0.03
CA GLN A 99 9.89 -6.71 -0.03
C GLN A 99 8.84 -7.78 0.30
N ARG A 100 7.90 -7.49 1.22
CA ARG A 100 6.82 -8.43 1.56
C ARG A 100 5.83 -8.65 0.41
N PHE A 101 5.77 -7.74 -0.56
CA PHE A 101 4.99 -7.87 -1.78
C PHE A 101 5.81 -8.35 -3.00
N GLY A 102 7.04 -8.82 -2.79
CA GLY A 102 7.90 -9.36 -3.85
C GLY A 102 8.75 -8.32 -4.60
N PHE A 103 8.67 -7.04 -4.22
CA PHE A 103 9.45 -5.99 -4.86
C PHE A 103 10.84 -5.88 -4.19
N HIS A 104 11.83 -6.47 -4.84
CA HIS A 104 13.23 -6.44 -4.40
C HIS A 104 14.07 -5.35 -5.09
N GLU A 105 13.60 -4.86 -6.24
CA GLU A 105 14.27 -3.82 -7.02
C GLU A 105 13.36 -2.59 -7.12
N PHE A 106 13.89 -1.43 -6.74
CA PHE A 106 13.19 -0.15 -6.83
C PHE A 106 14.18 0.98 -7.05
N ASN A 107 13.72 2.01 -7.75
CA ASN A 107 14.48 3.22 -8.03
C ASN A 107 14.08 4.31 -7.04
N VAL A 108 15.06 4.91 -6.39
CA VAL A 108 14.83 5.96 -5.40
C VAL A 108 15.21 7.32 -5.96
N TYR A 109 14.32 8.28 -5.80
CA TYR A 109 14.49 9.65 -6.28
C TYR A 109 14.40 10.63 -5.12
N LEU A 110 15.35 11.55 -5.04
CA LEU A 110 15.30 12.67 -4.12
C LEU A 110 14.90 13.93 -4.89
N SER A 111 13.65 14.34 -4.78
CA SER A 111 13.15 15.56 -5.42
C SER A 111 13.54 16.79 -4.60
N THR A 112 14.33 17.69 -5.19
CA THR A 112 14.82 18.92 -4.56
C THR A 112 14.27 20.15 -5.27
N ARG A 113 14.29 21.32 -4.61
CA ARG A 113 13.85 22.57 -5.24
C ARG A 113 14.79 22.98 -6.36
N ASP A 114 14.30 23.72 -7.34
CA ASP A 114 15.18 24.41 -8.29
C ASP A 114 15.80 25.67 -7.65
N PRO A 115 17.11 25.73 -7.37
CA PRO A 115 17.79 26.95 -6.92
C PRO A 115 17.67 28.12 -7.89
N LYS A 116 17.36 27.88 -9.18
CA LYS A 116 17.20 28.96 -10.17
C LYS A 116 15.82 29.60 -10.17
N GLN A 117 14.83 28.97 -9.53
CA GLN A 117 13.44 29.44 -9.48
C GLN A 117 12.89 29.37 -8.05
N PRO A 118 13.56 30.00 -7.06
CA PRO A 118 13.18 29.91 -5.66
C PRO A 118 11.77 30.44 -5.39
N GLU A 119 11.28 31.38 -6.19
CA GLU A 119 9.93 31.97 -6.10
C GLU A 119 8.79 30.97 -6.32
N LYS A 120 9.06 29.81 -6.95
CA LYS A 120 8.08 28.73 -7.10
C LYS A 120 7.85 27.94 -5.83
N TYR A 121 8.71 28.11 -4.83
CA TYR A 121 8.73 27.32 -3.61
C TYR A 121 8.41 28.20 -2.40
N MET A 122 7.58 27.69 -1.51
CA MET A 122 7.27 28.30 -0.22
C MET A 122 8.36 27.96 0.80
N GLY A 123 8.38 28.68 1.93
CA GLY A 123 9.32 28.45 3.02
C GLY A 123 10.66 29.17 2.87
N SER A 124 11.46 29.17 3.94
CA SER A 124 12.76 29.84 3.93
C SER A 124 13.84 28.96 3.29
N GLU A 125 14.93 29.58 2.81
CA GLU A 125 16.10 28.84 2.34
C GLU A 125 16.67 27.90 3.40
N LYS A 126 16.59 28.29 4.68
CA LYS A 126 17.02 27.46 5.81
C LYS A 126 16.16 26.21 5.96
N ASP A 127 14.84 26.33 5.78
CA ASP A 127 13.91 25.19 5.87
C ASP A 127 14.24 24.16 4.79
N TRP A 128 14.42 24.63 3.54
CA TRP A 128 14.78 23.78 2.40
C TRP A 128 16.13 23.10 2.56
N LYS A 129 17.17 23.85 2.97
CA LYS A 129 18.50 23.25 3.22
C LYS A 129 18.41 22.17 4.29
N THR A 130 17.66 22.42 5.36
CA THR A 130 17.48 21.47 6.47
C THR A 130 16.77 20.20 5.99
N ALA A 131 15.63 20.35 5.33
CA ALA A 131 14.82 19.21 4.87
C ALA A 131 15.54 18.39 3.79
N GLN A 132 16.19 19.03 2.81
CA GLN A 132 16.95 18.31 1.79
C GLN A 132 18.14 17.57 2.38
N ARG A 133 18.85 18.19 3.33
CA ARG A 133 19.96 17.55 4.04
C ARG A 133 19.48 16.32 4.82
N ALA A 134 18.40 16.44 5.58
CA ALA A 134 17.84 15.33 6.36
C ALA A 134 17.48 14.12 5.48
N LEU A 135 16.79 14.36 4.35
CA LEU A 135 16.44 13.29 3.41
C LEU A 135 17.68 12.66 2.74
N ALA A 136 18.64 13.48 2.30
CA ALA A 136 19.87 12.98 1.67
C ALA A 136 20.76 12.19 2.65
N GLU A 137 20.91 12.68 3.89
CA GLU A 137 21.67 12.00 4.94
C GLU A 137 21.00 10.67 5.32
N ALA A 138 19.67 10.62 5.42
CA ALA A 138 18.94 9.39 5.70
C ALA A 138 19.18 8.33 4.62
N LEU A 139 19.10 8.72 3.33
CA LEU A 139 19.40 7.83 2.21
C LEU A 139 20.85 7.34 2.24
N LYS A 140 21.81 8.24 2.50
CA LYS A 140 23.24 7.92 2.61
C LYS A 140 23.51 6.96 3.78
N ASN A 141 22.92 7.19 4.95
CA ASN A 141 23.09 6.36 6.13
C ASN A 141 22.55 4.93 5.92
N LYS A 142 21.50 4.79 5.12
CA LYS A 142 20.95 3.48 4.71
C LYS A 142 21.72 2.81 3.57
N GLY A 143 22.65 3.52 2.92
CA GLY A 143 23.33 3.02 1.74
C GLY A 143 22.41 2.87 0.51
N ILE A 144 21.26 3.56 0.50
CA ILE A 144 20.31 3.52 -0.61
C ILE A 144 20.85 4.39 -1.74
N LYS A 145 21.04 3.79 -2.92
CA LYS A 145 21.37 4.54 -4.14
C LYS A 145 20.15 5.33 -4.58
N TYR A 146 20.33 6.62 -4.85
CA TYR A 146 19.26 7.48 -5.31
C TYR A 146 19.73 8.42 -6.42
N ARG A 147 18.77 8.90 -7.21
CA ARG A 147 18.98 9.99 -8.18
C ARG A 147 18.37 11.27 -7.65
N GLU A 148 19.14 12.35 -7.63
CA GLU A 148 18.60 13.67 -7.32
C GLU A 148 17.83 14.22 -8.53
N MET A 149 16.62 14.71 -8.29
CA MET A 149 15.70 15.26 -9.27
C MET A 149 15.44 16.73 -8.96
N GLN A 150 16.36 17.59 -9.39
CA GLN A 150 16.30 19.02 -9.18
C GLN A 150 15.09 19.63 -9.90
N GLY A 151 14.29 20.41 -9.16
CA GLY A 151 13.09 21.08 -9.68
C GLY A 151 11.81 20.27 -9.53
N GLU A 152 11.91 18.97 -9.25
CA GLU A 152 10.77 18.04 -9.13
C GLU A 152 10.13 18.02 -7.72
N ALA A 153 10.66 18.80 -6.78
CA ALA A 153 10.02 18.97 -5.48
C ALA A 153 8.67 19.68 -5.64
N VAL A 154 7.71 19.34 -4.77
CA VAL A 154 6.49 20.14 -4.68
C VAL A 154 6.80 21.49 -4.05
N PHE A 155 5.92 22.47 -4.25
CA PHE A 155 6.15 23.84 -3.80
C PHE A 155 6.37 24.00 -2.29
N TYR A 156 6.00 23.03 -1.44
CA TYR A 156 6.07 23.12 0.02
C TYR A 156 7.09 22.22 0.71
N GLY A 157 7.91 21.48 -0.05
CA GLY A 157 9.02 20.73 0.53
C GLY A 157 9.59 19.63 -0.36
N PRO A 158 10.80 19.12 -0.02
CA PRO A 158 11.44 18.03 -0.73
C PRO A 158 10.78 16.69 -0.37
N LYS A 159 11.01 15.67 -1.21
CA LYS A 159 10.48 14.33 -1.00
C LYS A 159 11.42 13.25 -1.49
N ILE A 160 11.33 12.08 -0.87
CA ILE A 160 11.87 10.82 -1.38
C ILE A 160 10.73 10.08 -2.04
N ASP A 161 10.90 9.73 -3.31
CA ASP A 161 9.99 8.86 -4.04
C ASP A 161 10.65 7.51 -4.29
N ILE A 162 9.93 6.43 -4.02
CA ILE A 162 10.36 5.06 -4.28
C ILE A 162 9.48 4.51 -5.39
N ASN A 163 10.09 4.30 -6.55
CA ASN A 163 9.44 3.80 -7.74
C ASN A 163 9.72 2.31 -7.87
N ILE A 164 8.65 1.52 -7.99
CA ILE A 164 8.76 0.11 -8.36
C ILE A 164 8.79 -0.01 -9.88
N VAL A 165 9.55 -0.98 -10.37
CA VAL A 165 9.64 -1.30 -11.80
C VAL A 165 8.69 -2.46 -12.08
N ASP A 166 7.76 -2.29 -13.02
CA ASP A 166 6.88 -3.38 -13.45
C ASP A 166 7.60 -4.36 -14.40
N ALA A 167 6.95 -5.48 -14.72
CA ALA A 167 7.51 -6.50 -15.62
C ALA A 167 7.82 -5.99 -17.05
N SER A 168 7.25 -4.85 -17.45
CA SER A 168 7.49 -4.20 -18.74
C SER A 168 8.60 -3.14 -18.69
N GLY A 169 9.22 -2.93 -17.53
CA GLY A 169 10.28 -1.94 -17.32
C GLY A 169 9.78 -0.52 -17.09
N ARG A 170 8.47 -0.31 -16.87
CA ARG A 170 7.94 1.02 -16.53
C ARG A 170 8.06 1.26 -15.04
N GLU A 171 8.33 2.51 -14.69
CA GLU A 171 8.40 2.93 -13.29
C GLU A 171 7.08 3.49 -12.80
N TRP A 172 6.66 3.01 -11.64
CA TRP A 172 5.49 3.48 -10.93
C TRP A 172 5.87 4.01 -9.56
N GLN A 173 5.60 5.30 -9.33
CA GLN A 173 5.73 5.87 -8.00
C GLN A 173 4.70 5.25 -7.06
N CYS A 174 5.20 4.54 -6.05
CA CYS A 174 4.41 3.87 -5.02
C CYS A 174 4.61 4.53 -3.67
N SER A 175 5.82 4.48 -3.11
CA SER A 175 6.09 5.08 -1.81
C SER A 175 6.55 6.52 -1.97
N THR A 176 6.13 7.38 -1.05
CA THR A 176 6.61 8.76 -0.94
C THR A 176 6.79 9.12 0.53
N ILE A 177 7.91 9.78 0.84
CA ILE A 177 8.18 10.40 2.13
C ILE A 177 8.46 11.86 1.84
N GLN A 178 7.56 12.73 2.27
CA GLN A 178 7.55 14.13 1.87
C GLN A 178 7.54 15.04 3.09
N PHE A 179 8.42 16.02 3.07
CA PHE A 179 8.49 17.04 4.10
C PHE A 179 7.53 18.19 3.80
N ASP A 180 6.87 18.72 4.82
CA ASP A 180 6.02 19.91 4.71
C ASP A 180 6.24 20.86 5.89
N PHE A 181 6.86 22.00 5.59
CA PHE A 181 7.04 23.13 6.51
C PHE A 181 6.02 24.25 6.27
N ASN A 182 5.11 24.10 5.32
CA ASN A 182 4.13 25.12 4.93
C ASN A 182 2.80 24.95 5.66
N LEU A 183 2.22 23.74 5.64
CA LEU A 183 0.94 23.51 6.30
C LEU A 183 1.01 23.71 7.82
N PRO A 184 2.07 23.28 8.54
CA PRO A 184 2.19 23.60 9.97
C PRO A 184 2.16 25.12 10.26
N LYS A 185 2.90 25.92 9.48
CA LYS A 185 2.87 27.39 9.56
C LYS A 185 1.49 27.96 9.28
N ARG A 186 0.89 27.56 8.15
CA ARG A 186 -0.42 28.07 7.71
C ARG A 186 -1.54 27.79 8.69
N PHE A 187 -1.49 26.65 9.37
CA PHE A 187 -2.50 26.25 10.35
C PHE A 187 -2.13 26.62 11.79
N ASN A 188 -1.01 27.33 12.00
CA ASN A 188 -0.45 27.66 13.31
C ASN A 188 -0.39 26.43 14.23
N MET A 189 0.30 25.38 13.75
CA MET A 189 0.43 24.12 14.48
C MET A 189 1.62 24.18 15.42
N THR A 190 1.33 24.18 16.72
CA THR A 190 2.34 24.34 17.77
C THR A 190 2.30 23.21 18.80
N TYR A 191 3.40 23.07 19.53
CA TYR A 191 3.50 22.27 20.75
C TYR A 191 4.24 23.07 21.84
N THR A 192 3.99 22.74 23.11
CA THR A 192 4.72 23.31 24.25
C THR A 192 6.04 22.57 24.45
N GLY A 193 7.15 23.29 24.30
CA GLY A 193 8.51 22.77 24.46
C GLY A 193 8.92 22.58 25.93
N PRO A 194 10.11 21.98 26.18
CA PRO A 194 10.65 21.80 27.53
C PRO A 194 10.85 23.13 28.28
N ASN A 195 11.03 24.22 27.54
CA ASN A 195 11.19 25.59 28.04
C ASN A 195 9.85 26.29 28.35
N GLY A 196 8.72 25.58 28.23
CA GLY A 196 7.37 26.15 28.42
C GLY A 196 6.90 27.09 27.31
N LYS A 197 7.69 27.29 26.25
CA LYS A 197 7.32 28.13 25.10
C LYS A 197 6.63 27.29 24.02
N GLU A 198 5.85 27.95 23.18
CA GLU A 198 5.31 27.33 21.97
C GLU A 198 6.39 27.23 20.89
N HIS A 199 6.44 26.07 20.25
CA HIS A 199 7.30 25.80 19.11
C HIS A 199 6.45 25.26 17.96
N GLU A 200 6.84 25.56 16.74
CA GLU A 200 6.18 25.03 15.56
C GLU A 200 6.49 23.54 15.39
N VAL A 201 5.46 22.76 15.07
CA VAL A 201 5.63 21.33 14.77
C VAL A 201 6.01 21.14 13.30
N LEU A 202 6.79 20.10 13.00
CA LEU A 202 7.09 19.71 11.63
C LEU A 202 6.19 18.56 11.20
N MET A 203 5.85 18.53 9.92
CA MET A 203 4.98 17.51 9.35
C MET A 203 5.69 16.72 8.25
N ILE A 204 5.62 15.39 8.34
CA ILE A 204 6.05 14.46 7.30
C ILE A 204 4.80 13.76 6.77
N HIS A 205 4.58 13.88 5.47
CA HIS A 205 3.59 13.09 4.74
C HIS A 205 4.22 11.79 4.30
N ARG A 206 3.49 10.69 4.40
CA ARG A 206 3.93 9.44 3.81
C ARG A 206 2.79 8.62 3.26
N ALA A 207 3.07 7.93 2.17
CA ALA A 207 2.33 6.77 1.68
C ALA A 207 3.37 5.71 1.32
N LEU A 208 3.17 4.46 1.71
CA LEU A 208 4.12 3.37 1.47
C LEU A 208 3.71 2.56 0.24
N LEU A 209 2.43 2.22 0.15
CA LEU A 209 1.87 1.56 -1.03
C LEU A 209 1.47 2.58 -2.11
N GLY A 210 1.18 3.80 -1.70
CA GLY A 210 0.66 4.84 -2.58
C GLY A 210 -0.85 4.76 -2.62
N THR A 211 -1.45 4.67 -3.81
CA THR A 211 -2.87 4.33 -3.92
C THR A 211 -3.02 2.81 -4.00
N ILE A 212 -4.02 2.25 -3.31
CA ILE A 212 -4.29 0.81 -3.35
C ILE A 212 -4.60 0.35 -4.76
N GLU A 213 -5.34 1.16 -5.53
CA GLU A 213 -5.70 0.87 -6.91
C GLU A 213 -4.45 0.72 -7.79
N ARG A 214 -3.53 1.69 -7.74
CA ARG A 214 -2.30 1.63 -8.53
C ARG A 214 -1.39 0.51 -8.04
N PHE A 215 -1.22 0.39 -6.73
CA PHE A 215 -0.37 -0.64 -6.15
C PHE A 215 -0.85 -2.03 -6.58
N PHE A 216 -2.16 -2.29 -6.52
CA PHE A 216 -2.73 -3.57 -6.94
C PHE A 216 -2.60 -3.79 -8.44
N ALA A 217 -2.74 -2.74 -9.26
CA ALA A 217 -2.50 -2.84 -10.70
C ALA A 217 -1.07 -3.32 -11.01
N VAL A 218 -0.08 -2.69 -10.38
CA VAL A 218 1.33 -3.07 -10.57
C VAL A 218 1.60 -4.45 -9.98
N LEU A 219 0.97 -4.82 -8.88
CA LEU A 219 1.08 -6.14 -8.27
C LEU A 219 0.56 -7.25 -9.20
N VAL A 220 -0.58 -7.04 -9.86
CA VAL A 220 -1.13 -7.98 -10.83
C VAL A 220 -0.21 -8.13 -12.04
N GLU A 221 0.36 -7.04 -12.55
CA GLU A 221 1.34 -7.09 -13.64
C GLU A 221 2.64 -7.79 -13.21
N HIS A 222 3.16 -7.48 -12.01
CA HIS A 222 4.38 -8.05 -11.46
C HIS A 222 4.32 -9.58 -11.32
N TYR A 223 3.19 -10.09 -10.84
CA TYR A 223 2.97 -11.54 -10.71
C TYR A 223 2.35 -12.18 -11.96
N GLU A 224 2.10 -11.41 -13.02
CA GLU A 224 1.33 -11.83 -14.19
C GLU A 224 -0.05 -12.45 -13.83
N GLY A 225 -0.64 -12.03 -12.72
CA GLY A 225 -1.86 -12.61 -12.14
C GLY A 225 -1.67 -13.91 -11.35
N ASN A 226 -0.46 -14.47 -11.28
CA ASN A 226 -0.11 -15.60 -10.39
C ASN A 226 0.21 -15.11 -8.97
N LEU A 227 -0.79 -14.55 -8.29
CA LEU A 227 -0.57 -13.91 -6.99
C LEU A 227 -0.07 -14.92 -5.93
N PRO A 228 0.78 -14.47 -4.99
CA PRO A 228 1.18 -15.29 -3.85
C PRO A 228 -0.01 -15.83 -3.09
N THR A 229 0.15 -17.02 -2.49
CA THR A 229 -0.96 -17.70 -1.81
C THR A 229 -1.66 -16.79 -0.79
N TRP A 230 -0.93 -15.96 -0.05
CA TRP A 230 -1.52 -15.07 0.94
C TRP A 230 -2.37 -13.93 0.34
N LEU A 231 -2.13 -13.55 -0.92
CA LEU A 231 -2.87 -12.53 -1.68
C LEU A 231 -3.96 -13.10 -2.58
N ALA A 232 -3.86 -14.36 -2.99
CA ALA A 232 -4.79 -14.97 -3.93
C ALA A 232 -6.26 -14.86 -3.43
N PRO A 233 -7.21 -14.41 -4.26
CA PRO A 233 -8.61 -14.23 -3.84
C PRO A 233 -9.23 -15.55 -3.38
N ILE A 234 -8.89 -16.64 -4.09
CA ILE A 234 -9.21 -18.01 -3.73
C ILE A 234 -7.86 -18.73 -3.55
N GLN A 235 -7.59 -19.22 -2.34
CA GLN A 235 -6.35 -19.94 -2.04
C GLN A 235 -6.48 -21.43 -2.36
N VAL A 236 -7.69 -21.99 -2.18
CA VAL A 236 -7.98 -23.40 -2.41
C VAL A 236 -9.28 -23.59 -3.19
N LYS A 237 -9.22 -24.24 -4.36
CA LYS A 237 -10.42 -24.73 -5.07
C LYS A 237 -10.65 -26.21 -4.71
N ILE A 238 -11.84 -26.55 -4.24
CA ILE A 238 -12.20 -27.93 -3.84
C ILE A 238 -13.04 -28.56 -4.94
N LEU A 239 -12.54 -29.66 -5.50
CA LEU A 239 -13.01 -30.30 -6.71
C LEU A 239 -13.58 -31.70 -6.39
N PRO A 240 -14.87 -31.82 -6.07
CA PRO A 240 -15.54 -33.13 -5.97
C PRO A 240 -15.57 -33.83 -7.33
N ILE A 241 -15.27 -35.14 -7.36
CA ILE A 241 -15.28 -35.94 -8.60
C ILE A 241 -16.70 -36.27 -9.10
N SER A 242 -17.71 -36.16 -8.24
CA SER A 242 -19.12 -36.28 -8.57
C SER A 242 -19.99 -35.66 -7.47
N ASP A 243 -21.29 -35.49 -7.76
CA ASP A 243 -22.26 -34.86 -6.86
C ASP A 243 -22.35 -35.56 -5.50
N ASN A 244 -22.11 -36.88 -5.46
CA ASN A 244 -22.08 -37.68 -4.24
C ASN A 244 -21.04 -37.19 -3.22
N TYR A 245 -20.01 -36.46 -3.65
CA TYR A 245 -18.94 -35.98 -2.79
C TYR A 245 -19.04 -34.49 -2.47
N VAL A 246 -20.04 -33.77 -2.98
CA VAL A 246 -20.23 -32.33 -2.71
C VAL A 246 -20.40 -32.07 -1.21
N SER A 247 -21.17 -32.91 -0.52
CA SER A 247 -21.33 -32.81 0.95
C SER A 247 -20.00 -32.97 1.71
N TYR A 248 -19.07 -33.78 1.21
CA TYR A 248 -17.74 -33.92 1.80
C TYR A 248 -16.84 -32.73 1.46
N ALA A 249 -16.91 -32.22 0.22
CA ALA A 249 -16.22 -30.99 -0.19
C ALA A 249 -16.64 -29.79 0.67
N GLN A 250 -17.93 -29.65 0.99
CA GLN A 250 -18.43 -28.59 1.87
C GLN A 250 -17.85 -28.70 3.30
N LYS A 251 -17.75 -29.92 3.85
CA LYS A 251 -17.09 -30.15 5.15
C LYS A 251 -15.60 -29.80 5.12
N ILE A 252 -14.92 -29.96 3.98
CA ILE A 252 -13.52 -29.53 3.83
C ILE A 252 -13.44 -28.01 3.78
N HIS A 253 -14.32 -27.36 3.03
CA HIS A 253 -14.43 -25.90 2.97
C HIS A 253 -14.60 -25.29 4.37
N GLU A 254 -15.57 -25.77 5.15
CA GLU A 254 -15.80 -25.31 6.53
C GLU A 254 -14.57 -25.46 7.41
N LYS A 255 -13.86 -26.59 7.30
CA LYS A 255 -12.63 -26.81 8.07
C LYS A 255 -11.50 -25.89 7.63
N LEU A 256 -11.34 -25.62 6.34
CA LEU A 256 -10.34 -24.68 5.83
C LEU A 256 -10.66 -23.25 6.26
N GLN A 257 -11.93 -22.85 6.21
CA GLN A 257 -12.41 -21.56 6.73
C GLN A 257 -12.10 -21.40 8.21
N ALA A 258 -12.29 -22.44 9.02
CA ALA A 258 -11.91 -22.43 10.45
C ALA A 258 -10.40 -22.24 10.68
N TYR A 259 -9.54 -22.51 9.68
CA TYR A 259 -8.11 -22.19 9.72
C TYR A 259 -7.77 -20.79 9.16
N GLY A 260 -8.75 -20.02 8.70
CA GLY A 260 -8.58 -18.72 8.05
C GLY A 260 -8.21 -18.79 6.57
N ILE A 261 -8.51 -19.91 5.90
CA ILE A 261 -8.11 -20.16 4.50
C ILE A 261 -9.28 -19.91 3.56
N ARG A 262 -9.09 -19.01 2.60
CA ARG A 262 -10.09 -18.70 1.55
C ARG A 262 -10.19 -19.88 0.59
N SER A 263 -11.33 -20.56 0.61
CA SER A 263 -11.55 -21.74 -0.24
C SER A 263 -12.92 -21.68 -0.89
N GLU A 264 -13.07 -22.35 -2.03
CA GLU A 264 -14.32 -22.41 -2.78
C GLU A 264 -14.57 -23.83 -3.28
N VAL A 265 -15.82 -24.30 -3.20
CA VAL A 265 -16.23 -25.62 -3.73
C VAL A 265 -16.71 -25.47 -5.17
N ASP A 266 -16.11 -26.22 -6.09
CA ASP A 266 -16.58 -26.33 -7.46
C ASP A 266 -17.54 -27.52 -7.63
N SER A 267 -18.83 -27.26 -7.45
CA SER A 267 -19.90 -28.24 -7.61
C SER A 267 -20.43 -28.35 -9.05
N ASN A 268 -19.74 -27.84 -10.07
CA ASN A 268 -20.20 -28.00 -11.45
C ASN A 268 -20.15 -29.50 -11.88
N ALA A 269 -20.97 -29.87 -12.86
CA ALA A 269 -21.07 -31.26 -13.35
C ALA A 269 -19.96 -31.64 -14.37
N SER A 270 -18.97 -30.77 -14.59
CA SER A 270 -17.89 -31.00 -15.55
C SER A 270 -16.93 -32.10 -15.08
N THR A 271 -16.18 -32.67 -16.02
CA THR A 271 -15.16 -33.67 -15.70
C THR A 271 -14.09 -33.11 -14.76
N ILE A 272 -13.50 -33.96 -13.91
CA ILE A 272 -12.45 -33.53 -12.98
C ILE A 272 -11.24 -32.92 -13.73
N SER A 273 -10.90 -33.44 -14.91
CA SER A 273 -9.84 -32.91 -15.75
C SER A 273 -10.13 -31.49 -16.24
N TYR A 274 -11.39 -31.20 -16.57
CA TYR A 274 -11.82 -29.85 -16.94
C TYR A 274 -11.71 -28.90 -15.74
N LYS A 275 -12.23 -29.29 -14.57
CA LYS A 275 -12.15 -28.48 -13.34
C LYS A 275 -10.71 -28.14 -12.95
N ILE A 276 -9.80 -29.13 -13.04
CA ILE A 276 -8.37 -28.93 -12.79
C ILE A 276 -7.80 -27.92 -13.79
N ARG A 277 -8.08 -28.08 -15.08
CA ARG A 277 -7.61 -27.14 -16.11
C ARG A 277 -8.13 -25.72 -15.86
N GLU A 278 -9.39 -25.56 -15.50
CA GLU A 278 -9.99 -24.25 -15.20
C GLU A 278 -9.29 -23.59 -14.00
N ALA A 279 -9.07 -24.34 -12.91
CA ALA A 279 -8.36 -23.85 -11.74
C ALA A 279 -6.90 -23.49 -12.02
N GLU A 280 -6.20 -24.25 -12.89
CA GLU A 280 -4.85 -23.92 -13.35
C GLU A 280 -4.83 -22.62 -14.20
N VAL A 281 -5.82 -22.43 -15.09
CA VAL A 281 -5.96 -21.19 -15.87
C VAL A 281 -6.25 -19.99 -14.98
N GLN A 282 -7.05 -20.17 -13.93
CA GLN A 282 -7.32 -19.15 -12.91
C GLN A 282 -6.17 -18.97 -11.92
N LYS A 283 -5.07 -19.73 -12.05
CA LYS A 283 -3.89 -19.67 -11.20
C LYS A 283 -4.21 -19.85 -9.71
N ILE A 284 -5.15 -20.75 -9.41
CA ILE A 284 -5.53 -21.03 -8.02
C ILE A 284 -4.38 -21.77 -7.32
N PRO A 285 -3.80 -21.25 -6.22
CA PRO A 285 -2.59 -21.82 -5.64
C PRO A 285 -2.70 -23.30 -5.28
N TYR A 286 -3.83 -23.73 -4.71
CA TYR A 286 -4.09 -25.11 -4.33
C TYR A 286 -5.43 -25.63 -4.88
N MET A 287 -5.42 -26.88 -5.31
CA MET A 287 -6.62 -27.63 -5.67
C MET A 287 -6.75 -28.86 -4.78
N VAL A 288 -7.95 -29.12 -4.28
CA VAL A 288 -8.25 -30.27 -3.42
C VAL A 288 -9.25 -31.18 -4.12
N ILE A 289 -8.83 -32.37 -4.53
CA ILE A 289 -9.70 -33.36 -5.19
C ILE A 289 -10.32 -34.27 -4.14
N CYS A 290 -11.63 -34.47 -4.25
CA CYS A 290 -12.41 -35.26 -3.30
C CYS A 290 -13.18 -36.37 -4.01
N GLY A 291 -12.82 -37.63 -3.75
CA GLY A 291 -13.54 -38.81 -4.23
C GLY A 291 -13.67 -39.90 -3.18
N LYS A 292 -14.08 -41.09 -3.64
CA LYS A 292 -14.33 -42.27 -2.79
C LYS A 292 -13.14 -42.55 -1.85
N ARG A 293 -11.95 -42.61 -2.44
CA ARG A 293 -10.69 -42.91 -1.74
C ARG A 293 -10.39 -41.88 -0.65
N GLU A 294 -10.58 -40.61 -0.94
CA GLU A 294 -10.32 -39.52 0.00
C GLU A 294 -11.29 -39.55 1.18
N VAL A 295 -12.56 -39.87 0.92
CA VAL A 295 -13.58 -40.03 1.97
C VAL A 295 -13.25 -41.20 2.90
N GLU A 296 -12.91 -42.37 2.32
CA GLU A 296 -12.57 -43.58 3.07
C GLU A 296 -11.33 -43.37 3.96
N LEU A 297 -10.30 -42.72 3.42
CA LEU A 297 -9.04 -42.46 4.13
C LEU A 297 -9.11 -41.26 5.06
N LYS A 298 -10.21 -40.48 5.06
CA LYS A 298 -10.34 -39.18 5.76
C LYS A 298 -9.18 -38.23 5.43
N LYS A 299 -8.71 -38.28 4.18
CA LYS A 299 -7.64 -37.45 3.63
C LYS A 299 -8.16 -36.65 2.44
N ILE A 300 -7.29 -35.82 1.86
CA ILE A 300 -7.55 -35.02 0.67
C ILE A 300 -6.39 -35.17 -0.31
N SER A 301 -6.69 -35.28 -1.60
CA SER A 301 -5.69 -35.27 -2.67
C SER A 301 -5.42 -33.83 -3.07
N VAL A 302 -4.18 -33.38 -2.94
CA VAL A 302 -3.83 -31.95 -3.13
C VAL A 302 -2.95 -31.78 -4.35
N ARG A 303 -3.25 -30.76 -5.16
CA ARG A 303 -2.39 -30.26 -6.23
C ARG A 303 -2.00 -28.81 -5.96
N LYS A 304 -0.77 -28.43 -6.28
CA LYS A 304 -0.29 -27.04 -6.24
C LYS A 304 -0.13 -26.51 -7.67
N HIS A 305 -0.59 -25.29 -7.93
CA HIS A 305 -0.46 -24.64 -9.24
C HIS A 305 0.98 -24.67 -9.73
N GLY A 306 1.19 -24.99 -11.00
CA GLY A 306 2.51 -25.11 -11.64
C GLY A 306 3.37 -26.31 -11.18
N THR A 307 3.04 -26.96 -10.06
CA THR A 307 3.78 -28.14 -9.54
C THR A 307 3.04 -29.45 -9.86
N GLY A 308 1.72 -29.44 -9.84
CA GLY A 308 0.89 -30.63 -10.01
C GLY A 308 0.57 -31.33 -8.68
N ASN A 309 0.46 -32.66 -8.71
CA ASN A 309 -0.01 -33.44 -7.56
C ASN A 309 1.07 -33.54 -6.46
N ILE A 310 0.76 -33.06 -5.26
CA ILE A 310 1.64 -33.12 -4.08
C ILE A 310 1.23 -34.23 -3.09
N GLY A 311 0.25 -35.06 -3.46
CA GLY A 311 -0.12 -36.27 -2.74
C GLY A 311 -1.32 -36.12 -1.80
N LEU A 312 -1.47 -37.12 -0.91
CA LEU A 312 -2.56 -37.21 0.05
C LEU A 312 -2.17 -36.55 1.37
N LEU A 313 -2.86 -35.46 1.72
CA LEU A 313 -2.67 -34.72 2.96
C LEU A 313 -3.91 -34.80 3.84
N THR A 314 -3.73 -34.48 5.11
CA THR A 314 -4.82 -34.05 5.99
C THR A 314 -5.09 -32.56 5.79
N ILE A 315 -6.29 -32.11 6.18
CA ILE A 315 -6.66 -30.69 6.12
C ILE A 315 -5.71 -29.84 6.99
N LYS A 316 -5.25 -30.39 8.12
CA LYS A 316 -4.31 -29.71 9.03
C LYS A 316 -2.94 -29.52 8.37
N GLU A 317 -2.44 -30.53 7.67
CA GLU A 317 -1.17 -30.43 6.92
C GLU A 317 -1.28 -29.41 5.79
N LEU A 318 -2.37 -29.46 5.00
CA LEU A 318 -2.61 -28.45 3.96
C LEU A 318 -2.65 -27.03 4.54
N ALA A 319 -3.36 -26.84 5.65
CA ALA A 319 -3.44 -25.53 6.30
C ALA A 319 -2.07 -25.02 6.80
N LYS A 320 -1.21 -25.93 7.30
CA LYS A 320 0.17 -25.59 7.66
C LYS A 320 0.99 -25.20 6.44
N ASN A 321 0.86 -25.94 5.34
CA ASN A 321 1.57 -25.63 4.09
C ASN A 321 1.18 -24.26 3.56
N ILE A 322 -0.12 -23.96 3.46
CA ILE A 322 -0.64 -22.66 3.00
C ILE A 322 -0.14 -21.50 3.88
N LYS A 323 -0.08 -21.68 5.20
CA LYS A 323 0.42 -20.62 6.12
C LYS A 323 1.92 -20.39 6.02
N ASN A 324 2.67 -21.40 5.57
CA ASN A 324 4.10 -21.32 5.34
C ASN A 324 4.45 -20.90 3.91
N ASP A 325 3.49 -20.98 2.98
CA ASP A 325 3.62 -20.54 1.60
C ASP A 325 3.61 -19.00 1.56
N ARG A 326 4.81 -18.43 1.63
CA ARG A 326 5.03 -16.97 1.61
C ARG A 326 5.11 -16.42 0.19
N ASP A 327 5.20 -17.30 -0.80
CA ASP A 327 5.43 -16.98 -2.22
C ASP A 327 4.25 -17.40 -3.09
#